data_AF-A0A074LPN5-F1
#
_entry.id   AF-A0A074LPN5-F1
#
_cell.length_a   1.000
_cell.length_b   1.000
_cell.length_c   1.000
_cell.angle_alpha   90.00
_cell.angle_beta   90.00
_cell.angle_gamma   90.00
#
_symmetry.space_group_name_H-M   'P 1'
#
loop_
_entity.id
_entity.type
_entity.pdbx_description
1 polymer ?
#
loop_
_entity_poly.entity_id
_entity_poly.type
_entity_poly.pdbx_seq_one_letter_code
_entity_poly.pdbx_strand_id
1 'polypeptide(L)'
;MRITDEEFWRTLQARRARVLGELRAREAETIALTELERLWYTCKFVVLEGDPASYFRIRELFNSHRKGQLTFEEVKAGVFQCFTHALTCPVQEPNLLNLLTHIWGFLRKHVHGEDDRAQVLRAIDALNGGDYTVVPDLYVLLDSLHFKYGKPNLLNPVLV
;
A
#
# COMPACT_ATOMS: atom_id res chain seq x y z
N MET A 1 7.87 -5.00 22.05
CA MET A 1 7.88 -3.57 22.41
C MET A 1 6.74 -2.92 21.65
N ARG A 2 5.78 -2.30 22.35
CA ARG A 2 4.64 -1.65 21.69
C ARG A 2 5.11 -0.32 21.12
N ILE A 3 4.86 -0.06 19.83
CA ILE A 3 5.12 1.26 19.24
C ILE A 3 4.08 2.24 19.79
N THR A 4 4.47 3.47 20.11
CA THR A 4 3.49 4.50 20.48
C THR A 4 2.74 5.00 19.25
N ASP A 5 1.54 5.54 19.41
CA ASP A 5 0.78 6.10 18.29
C ASP A 5 1.57 7.22 17.58
N GLU A 6 2.24 8.08 18.35
CA GLU A 6 3.09 9.14 17.81
C GLU A 6 4.25 8.58 16.97
N GLU A 7 4.95 7.56 17.49
CA GLU A 7 6.03 6.90 16.76
C GLU A 7 5.53 6.23 15.48
N PHE A 8 4.36 5.60 15.53
CA PHE A 8 3.72 4.98 14.38
C PHE A 8 3.44 6.00 13.28
N TRP A 9 2.72 7.08 13.60
CA TRP A 9 2.36 8.11 12.62
C TRP A 9 3.59 8.81 12.03
N ARG A 10 4.60 9.09 12.85
CA ARG A 10 5.87 9.67 12.39
C ARG A 10 6.58 8.75 11.41
N THR A 11 6.68 7.46 11.74
CA THR A 11 7.34 6.46 10.88
C THR A 11 6.59 6.28 9.57
N LEU A 12 5.25 6.24 9.62
CA LEU A 12 4.38 6.16 8.47
C LEU A 12 4.60 7.32 7.49
N GLN A 13 4.60 8.56 8.01
CA GLN A 13 4.83 9.75 7.21
C GLN A 13 6.25 9.79 6.62
N ALA A 14 7.27 9.45 7.41
CA ALA A 14 8.66 9.41 6.94
C ALA A 14 8.83 8.43 5.78
N ARG A 15 8.23 7.23 5.87
CA ARG A 15 8.24 6.27 4.76
C ARG A 15 7.55 6.84 3.52
N ARG A 16 6.37 7.43 3.66
CA ARG A 16 5.62 7.99 2.52
C ARG A 16 6.42 9.09 1.82
N ALA A 17 7.08 9.96 2.58
CA ALA A 17 7.95 11.00 2.05
C ALA A 17 9.14 10.41 1.27
N ARG A 18 9.79 9.37 1.80
CA ARG A 18 10.87 8.64 1.10
C ARG A 18 10.37 8.08 -0.23
N VAL A 19 9.28 7.32 -0.22
CA VAL A 19 8.71 6.68 -1.42
C VAL A 19 8.33 7.72 -2.47
N LEU A 20 7.78 8.86 -2.05
CA LEU A 20 7.47 9.96 -2.96
C LEU A 20 8.73 10.54 -3.63
N GLY A 21 9.82 10.69 -2.87
CA GLY A 21 11.12 11.11 -3.40
C GLY A 21 11.66 10.14 -4.45
N GLU A 22 11.61 8.83 -4.16
CA GLU A 22 12.03 7.78 -5.09
C GLU A 22 11.17 7.76 -6.36
N LEU A 23 9.85 7.90 -6.24
CA LEU A 23 8.94 7.90 -7.39
C LEU A 23 9.19 9.06 -8.36
N ARG A 24 9.55 10.24 -7.84
CA ARG A 24 9.91 11.38 -8.71
C ARG A 24 11.14 11.08 -9.57
N ALA A 25 12.11 10.34 -9.05
CA ALA A 25 13.25 9.90 -9.86
C ALA A 25 12.82 8.86 -10.91
N ARG A 26 11.95 7.92 -10.53
CA ARG A 26 11.45 6.87 -11.44
C ARG A 26 10.58 7.36 -12.58
N GLU A 27 9.92 8.50 -12.42
CA GLU A 27 9.06 9.05 -13.47
C GLU A 27 9.83 9.30 -14.78
N ALA A 28 11.04 9.87 -14.70
CA ALA A 28 11.86 10.09 -15.88
C ALA A 28 12.40 8.78 -16.49
N GLU A 29 12.75 7.82 -15.65
CA GLU A 29 13.37 6.55 -16.05
C GLU A 29 12.38 5.53 -16.63
N THR A 30 11.10 5.63 -16.28
CA THR A 30 10.08 4.68 -16.73
C THR A 30 9.74 4.92 -18.19
N ILE A 31 10.21 4.06 -19.08
CA ILE A 31 10.03 4.20 -20.53
C ILE A 31 9.16 3.09 -21.14
N ALA A 32 8.83 2.06 -20.35
CA ALA A 32 7.99 0.95 -20.78
C ALA A 32 6.82 0.69 -19.82
N LEU A 33 5.72 0.18 -20.37
CA LEU A 33 4.54 -0.20 -19.59
C LEU A 33 4.85 -1.28 -18.54
N THR A 34 5.70 -2.24 -18.88
CA THR A 34 6.09 -3.34 -17.98
C THR A 34 6.83 -2.84 -16.74
N GLU A 35 7.63 -1.77 -16.89
CA GLU A 35 8.30 -1.10 -15.77
C GLU A 35 7.28 -0.36 -14.90
N LEU A 36 6.34 0.36 -15.53
CA LEU A 36 5.27 1.06 -14.84
C LEU A 36 4.35 0.09 -14.05
N GLU A 37 4.02 -1.07 -14.63
CA GLU A 37 3.24 -2.11 -13.96
C GLU A 37 4.01 -2.74 -12.79
N ARG A 38 5.32 -2.93 -12.91
CA ARG A 38 6.18 -3.41 -11.81
C ARG A 38 6.24 -2.40 -10.68
N LEU A 39 6.39 -1.11 -11.03
CA LEU A 39 6.38 -0.01 -10.07
C LEU A 39 5.03 0.07 -9.34
N TRP A 40 3.93 0.00 -10.10
CA TRP A 40 2.59 -0.09 -9.52
C TRP A 40 2.43 -1.26 -8.56
N TYR A 41 2.84 -2.48 -8.97
CA TYR A 41 2.72 -3.66 -8.13
C TYR A 41 3.42 -3.49 -6.78
N THR A 42 4.56 -2.80 -6.80
CA THR A 42 5.38 -2.49 -5.62
C THR A 42 4.71 -1.42 -4.74
N CYS A 43 4.13 -0.37 -5.34
CA CYS A 43 3.59 0.77 -4.60
C CYS A 43 2.11 0.66 -4.20
N LYS A 44 1.35 -0.30 -4.76
CA LYS A 44 -0.12 -0.31 -4.70
C LYS A 44 -0.71 -0.20 -3.29
N PHE A 45 -0.08 -0.77 -2.29
CA PHE A 45 -0.57 -0.72 -0.91
C PHE A 45 -0.32 0.65 -0.27
N VAL A 46 0.80 1.30 -0.56
CA VAL A 46 1.06 2.66 -0.07
C VAL A 46 0.15 3.68 -0.77
N VAL A 47 -0.26 3.41 -2.01
CA VAL A 47 -1.34 4.19 -2.65
C VAL A 47 -2.65 3.99 -1.93
N LEU A 48 -3.05 2.74 -1.68
CA LEU A 48 -4.30 2.40 -0.98
C LEU A 48 -4.38 3.00 0.44
N GLU A 49 -3.24 3.05 1.12
CA GLU A 49 -3.09 3.67 2.45
C GLU A 49 -3.46 5.17 2.46
N GLY A 50 -3.08 5.89 1.39
CA GLY A 50 -3.30 7.32 1.32
C GLY A 50 -4.62 7.68 0.66
N ASP A 51 -4.89 7.12 -0.51
CA ASP A 51 -6.09 7.38 -1.29
C ASP A 51 -6.56 6.11 -2.03
N PRO A 52 -7.60 5.43 -1.50
CA PRO A 52 -8.22 4.30 -2.18
C PRO A 52 -8.75 4.62 -3.58
N ALA A 53 -9.16 5.86 -3.87
CA ALA A 53 -9.65 6.21 -5.20
C ALA A 53 -8.52 6.15 -6.24
N SER A 54 -7.34 6.68 -5.91
CA SER A 54 -6.13 6.57 -6.74
C SER A 54 -5.75 5.11 -7.01
N TYR A 55 -5.93 4.20 -6.04
CA TYR A 55 -5.70 2.77 -6.25
C TYR A 55 -6.58 2.21 -7.39
N PHE A 56 -7.88 2.51 -7.38
CA PHE A 56 -8.80 2.06 -8.42
C PHE A 56 -8.54 2.75 -9.75
N ARG A 57 -8.28 4.06 -9.73
CA ARG A 57 -7.98 4.85 -10.93
C ARG A 57 -6.76 4.32 -11.68
N ILE A 58 -5.69 3.94 -10.98
CA ILE A 58 -4.51 3.33 -11.61
C ILE A 58 -4.89 2.03 -12.35
N ARG A 59 -5.73 1.18 -11.75
CA ARG A 59 -6.19 -0.05 -12.42
C ARG A 59 -7.00 0.26 -13.68
N GLU A 60 -7.83 1.30 -13.65
CA GLU A 60 -8.59 1.75 -14.80
C GLU A 60 -7.67 2.28 -15.90
N LEU A 61 -6.66 3.08 -15.57
CA LEU A 61 -5.67 3.58 -16.54
C LEU A 61 -4.98 2.43 -17.30
N PHE A 62 -4.50 1.41 -16.57
CA PHE A 62 -3.92 0.22 -17.21
C PHE A 62 -4.93 -0.54 -18.08
N ASN A 63 -6.18 -0.65 -17.65
CA ASN A 63 -7.22 -1.32 -18.43
C ASN A 63 -7.56 -0.54 -19.71
N SER A 64 -7.64 0.78 -19.64
CA SER A 64 -7.87 1.66 -20.79
C SER A 64 -6.73 1.56 -21.80
N HIS A 65 -5.47 1.48 -21.32
CA HIS A 65 -4.33 1.22 -22.18
C HIS A 65 -4.44 -0.11 -22.93
N ARG A 66 -4.75 -1.21 -22.22
CA ARG A 66 -4.93 -2.55 -22.82
C ARG A 66 -6.04 -2.59 -23.86
N LYS A 67 -7.04 -1.71 -23.74
CA LYS A 67 -8.13 -1.53 -24.71
C LYS A 67 -7.77 -0.59 -25.88
N GLY A 68 -6.55 -0.05 -25.92
CA GLY A 68 -6.11 0.91 -26.93
C GLY A 68 -6.74 2.30 -26.79
N GLN A 69 -7.33 2.62 -25.63
CA GLN A 69 -8.03 3.90 -25.39
C GLN A 69 -7.08 5.02 -24.92
N LEU A 70 -5.93 4.65 -24.34
CA LEU A 70 -4.91 5.59 -23.88
C LEU A 70 -3.54 5.16 -24.37
N THR A 71 -2.72 6.13 -24.73
CA THR A 71 -1.30 5.97 -25.02
C THR A 71 -0.51 5.64 -23.74
N PHE A 72 0.72 5.15 -23.90
CA PHE A 72 1.61 4.91 -22.76
C PHE A 72 1.88 6.19 -21.96
N GLU A 73 2.12 7.32 -22.62
CA GLU A 73 2.43 8.59 -21.95
C GLU A 73 1.26 9.11 -21.11
N GLU A 74 0.02 9.00 -21.60
CA GLU A 74 -1.17 9.37 -20.83
C GLU A 74 -1.35 8.51 -19.58
N VAL A 75 -1.10 7.20 -19.72
CA VAL A 75 -1.18 6.24 -18.62
C VAL A 75 -0.09 6.51 -17.59
N LYS A 76 1.14 6.71 -18.05
CA LYS A 76 2.29 7.04 -17.21
C LYS A 76 2.01 8.31 -16.40
N ALA A 77 1.65 9.41 -17.07
CA ALA A 77 1.34 10.67 -16.40
C ALA A 77 0.20 10.51 -15.37
N GLY A 78 -0.88 9.80 -15.75
CA GLY A 78 -2.00 9.53 -14.84
C GLY A 78 -1.61 8.68 -13.63
N VAL A 79 -0.75 7.67 -13.81
CA VAL A 79 -0.27 6.82 -12.72
C VAL A 79 0.63 7.60 -11.75
N PHE A 80 1.58 8.39 -12.25
CA PHE A 80 2.44 9.22 -11.40
C PHE A 80 1.67 10.36 -10.69
N GLN A 81 0.63 10.90 -11.32
CA GLN A 81 -0.30 11.82 -10.65
C GLN A 81 -1.00 11.13 -9.47
N CYS A 82 -1.51 9.91 -9.67
CA CYS A 82 -2.16 9.12 -8.62
C CYS A 82 -1.19 8.77 -7.49
N PHE A 83 0.06 8.40 -7.82
CA PHE A 83 1.10 8.19 -6.81
C PHE A 83 1.34 9.43 -5.96
N THR A 84 1.55 10.57 -6.60
CA THR A 84 1.82 11.83 -5.90
C THR A 84 0.66 12.24 -5.02
N HIS A 85 -0.57 12.16 -5.53
CA HIS A 85 -1.76 12.47 -4.76
C HIS A 85 -1.87 11.56 -3.54
N ALA A 86 -1.86 10.24 -3.76
CA ALA A 86 -2.00 9.28 -2.69
C ALA A 86 -0.92 9.41 -1.61
N LEU A 87 0.33 9.76 -1.95
CA LEU A 87 1.43 9.90 -0.98
C LEU A 87 1.44 11.23 -0.22
N THR A 88 0.81 12.27 -0.77
CA THR A 88 0.72 13.61 -0.15
C THR A 88 -0.55 13.80 0.67
N CYS A 89 -1.61 13.02 0.39
CA CYS A 89 -2.83 13.03 1.17
C CYS A 89 -2.58 12.63 2.64
N PRO A 90 -3.25 13.30 3.60
CA PRO A 90 -3.29 12.84 4.98
C PRO A 90 -3.86 11.43 5.04
N VAL A 91 -3.18 10.54 5.75
CA VAL A 91 -3.70 9.20 6.00
C VAL A 91 -4.83 9.29 7.01
N GLN A 92 -5.99 8.74 6.64
CA GLN A 92 -7.16 8.67 7.51
C GLN A 92 -7.31 7.25 8.05
N GLU A 93 -7.81 7.13 9.28
CA GLU A 93 -8.05 5.83 9.94
C GLU A 93 -8.88 4.84 9.08
N PRO A 94 -9.96 5.25 8.38
CA PRO A 94 -10.69 4.33 7.51
C PRO A 94 -9.86 3.78 6.34
N ASN A 95 -8.88 4.55 5.86
CA ASN A 95 -7.98 4.08 4.79
C ASN A 95 -7.06 2.97 5.33
N LEU A 96 -6.64 3.06 6.60
CA LEU A 96 -5.85 2.03 7.26
C LEU A 96 -6.65 0.74 7.46
N LEU A 97 -7.92 0.83 7.85
CA LEU A 97 -8.79 -0.36 7.89
C LEU A 97 -8.86 -1.05 6.51
N ASN A 98 -9.11 -0.30 5.45
CA ASN A 98 -9.19 -0.84 4.09
C ASN A 98 -7.85 -1.47 3.66
N LEU A 99 -6.73 -0.77 3.89
CA LEU A 99 -5.37 -1.27 3.63
C LEU A 99 -5.09 -2.60 4.34
N LEU A 100 -5.27 -2.63 5.66
CA LEU A 100 -4.91 -3.79 6.49
C LEU A 100 -5.80 -4.99 6.15
N THR A 101 -7.09 -4.75 5.85
CA THR A 101 -8.00 -5.78 5.33
C THR A 101 -7.55 -6.31 3.97
N HIS A 102 -7.10 -5.43 3.07
CA HIS A 102 -6.62 -5.84 1.74
C HIS A 102 -5.34 -6.68 1.84
N ILE A 103 -4.41 -6.28 2.69
CA ILE A 103 -3.16 -7.02 2.95
C ILE A 103 -3.46 -8.37 3.59
N TRP A 104 -4.37 -8.42 4.57
CA TRP A 104 -4.79 -9.69 5.13
C TRP A 104 -5.43 -10.60 4.08
N GLY A 105 -6.32 -10.07 3.23
CA GLY A 105 -6.91 -10.82 2.12
C GLY A 105 -5.86 -11.45 1.19
N PHE A 106 -4.72 -10.77 1.00
CA PHE A 106 -3.57 -11.27 0.26
C PHE A 106 -2.76 -12.32 1.05
N LEU A 107 -2.41 -12.03 2.31
CA LEU A 107 -1.54 -12.88 3.13
C LEU A 107 -2.24 -14.15 3.64
N ARG A 108 -3.54 -14.14 3.91
CA ARG A 108 -4.28 -15.26 4.53
C ARG A 108 -4.17 -16.59 3.79
N LYS A 109 -3.85 -16.55 2.49
CA LYS A 109 -3.64 -17.75 1.66
C LYS A 109 -2.29 -18.43 1.94
N HIS A 110 -1.40 -17.74 2.62
CA HIS A 110 -0.03 -18.14 2.91
C HIS A 110 0.22 -18.32 4.41
N VAL A 111 -0.65 -17.76 5.25
CA VAL A 111 -0.56 -17.89 6.71
C VAL A 111 -1.13 -19.24 7.13
N HIS A 112 -0.25 -20.13 7.61
CA HIS A 112 -0.61 -21.49 8.02
C HIS A 112 -0.68 -21.69 9.55
N GLY A 113 -0.21 -20.72 10.34
CA GLY A 113 -0.30 -20.77 11.81
C GLY A 113 -1.65 -20.26 12.32
N GLU A 114 -2.34 -21.05 13.13
CA GLU A 114 -3.62 -20.68 13.75
C GLU A 114 -3.48 -19.46 14.68
N ASP A 115 -2.38 -19.36 15.44
CA ASP A 115 -2.14 -18.23 16.36
C ASP A 115 -1.95 -16.90 15.62
N ASP A 116 -1.21 -16.89 14.50
CA ASP A 116 -1.02 -15.72 13.65
C ASP A 116 -2.36 -15.26 13.08
N ARG A 117 -3.15 -16.22 12.59
CA ARG A 117 -4.48 -15.97 12.03
C ARG A 117 -5.43 -15.41 13.07
N ALA A 118 -5.48 -15.99 14.27
CA ALA A 118 -6.36 -15.56 15.33
C ALA A 118 -6.02 -14.13 15.82
N GLN A 119 -4.73 -13.77 15.88
CA GLN A 119 -4.29 -12.41 16.22
C GLN A 119 -4.76 -11.38 15.19
N VAL A 120 -4.57 -11.65 13.89
CA VAL A 120 -5.01 -10.76 12.83
C VAL A 120 -6.54 -10.60 12.82
N LEU A 121 -7.28 -11.70 12.96
CA LEU A 121 -8.74 -11.66 12.96
C LEU A 121 -9.28 -10.85 14.15
N ARG A 122 -8.74 -11.03 15.36
CA ARG A 122 -9.13 -10.23 16.53
C ARG A 122 -8.91 -8.73 16.31
N ALA A 123 -7.77 -8.35 15.71
CA ALA A 123 -7.48 -6.95 15.44
C ALA A 123 -8.37 -6.37 14.34
N ILE A 124 -8.67 -7.13 13.28
CA ILE A 124 -9.62 -6.71 12.23
C ILE A 124 -11.04 -6.56 12.79
N ASP A 125 -11.47 -7.48 13.66
CA ASP A 125 -12.78 -7.40 14.32
C ASP A 125 -12.88 -6.15 15.21
N ALA A 126 -11.83 -5.84 15.97
CA ALA A 126 -11.75 -4.60 16.76
C ALA A 126 -11.82 -3.34 15.87
N LEU A 127 -11.09 -3.30 14.75
CA LEU A 127 -11.17 -2.19 13.80
C LEU A 127 -12.55 -2.04 13.18
N ASN A 128 -13.20 -3.15 12.81
CA ASN A 128 -14.58 -3.12 12.30
C ASN A 128 -15.57 -2.61 13.36
N GLY A 129 -15.28 -2.83 14.65
CA GLY A 129 -16.00 -2.25 15.78
C GLY A 129 -15.67 -0.78 16.06
N GLY A 130 -14.76 -0.16 15.30
CA GLY A 130 -14.35 1.24 15.44
C GLY A 130 -13.18 1.47 16.42
N ASP A 131 -12.54 0.41 16.92
CA ASP A 131 -11.35 0.54 17.77
C ASP A 131 -10.08 0.69 16.90
N TYR A 132 -9.70 1.93 16.61
CA TYR A 132 -8.50 2.25 15.85
C TYR A 132 -7.20 2.19 16.67
N THR A 133 -7.27 1.94 17.99
CA THR A 133 -6.06 1.82 18.82
C THR A 133 -5.23 0.58 18.50
N VAL A 134 -5.83 -0.41 17.82
CA VAL A 134 -5.15 -1.64 17.38
C VAL A 134 -4.38 -1.47 16.06
N VAL A 135 -4.55 -0.33 15.37
CA VAL A 135 -3.91 -0.08 14.06
C VAL A 135 -2.38 -0.26 14.12
N PRO A 136 -1.64 0.36 15.05
CA PRO A 136 -0.18 0.25 15.06
C PRO A 136 0.30 -1.18 15.25
N ASP A 137 -0.33 -1.91 16.18
CA ASP A 137 0.02 -3.30 16.49
C ASP A 137 -0.29 -4.23 15.31
N LEU A 138 -1.46 -4.06 14.67
CA LEU A 138 -1.84 -4.83 13.49
C LEU A 138 -0.91 -4.52 12.31
N TYR A 139 -0.50 -3.27 12.14
CA TYR A 139 0.45 -2.87 11.11
C TYR A 139 1.78 -3.62 11.25
N VAL A 140 2.35 -3.61 12.45
CA VAL A 140 3.62 -4.30 12.77
C VAL A 140 3.48 -5.82 12.60
N LEU A 141 2.34 -6.38 13.00
CA LEU A 141 2.04 -7.80 12.83
C LEU A 141 2.02 -8.19 11.34
N LEU A 142 1.28 -7.45 10.51
CA LEU A 142 1.20 -7.73 9.07
C LEU A 142 2.54 -7.46 8.35
N ASP A 143 3.31 -6.46 8.79
CA ASP A 143 4.69 -6.22 8.34
C ASP A 143 5.57 -7.46 8.59
N SER A 144 5.54 -7.98 9.81
CA SER A 144 6.30 -9.17 10.20
C SER A 144 5.86 -10.42 9.43
N LEU A 145 4.56 -10.62 9.23
CA LEU A 145 4.03 -11.79 8.53
C LEU A 145 4.43 -11.80 7.05
N HIS A 146 4.45 -10.66 6.35
CA HIS A 146 4.83 -10.68 4.94
C HIS A 146 6.29 -11.09 4.74
N PHE A 147 7.20 -10.71 5.66
CA PHE A 147 8.57 -11.22 5.66
C PHE A 147 8.62 -12.72 5.91
N LYS A 148 7.92 -13.21 6.95
CA LYS A 148 7.84 -14.65 7.30
C LYS A 148 7.39 -15.52 6.12
N TYR A 149 6.46 -15.03 5.30
CA TYR A 149 5.91 -15.77 4.16
C TYR A 149 6.49 -15.38 2.78
N GLY A 150 7.62 -14.67 2.75
CA GLY A 150 8.35 -14.37 1.51
C GLY A 150 7.59 -13.46 0.54
N LYS A 151 6.78 -12.54 1.08
CA LYS A 151 6.06 -11.51 0.32
C LYS A 151 6.71 -10.16 0.59
N PRO A 152 7.78 -9.77 -0.14
CA PRO A 152 8.47 -8.53 0.14
C PRO A 152 7.60 -7.31 -0.18
N ASN A 153 7.87 -6.21 0.52
CA ASN A 153 7.47 -4.86 0.12
C ASN A 153 5.95 -4.55 0.12
N LEU A 154 5.15 -5.21 0.97
CA LEU A 154 3.72 -4.87 1.06
C LEU A 154 3.48 -3.50 1.70
N LEU A 155 4.09 -3.24 2.85
CA LEU A 155 3.90 -1.98 3.60
C LEU A 155 5.08 -1.03 3.47
N ASN A 156 6.27 -1.54 3.12
CA ASN A 156 7.48 -0.74 2.95
C ASN A 156 8.14 -1.01 1.60
N PRO A 157 7.64 -0.40 0.50
CA PRO A 157 8.22 -0.61 -0.81
C PRO A 157 9.60 0.03 -0.92
N VAL A 158 10.55 -0.74 -1.45
CA VAL A 158 11.87 -0.24 -1.87
C VAL A 158 11.88 -0.21 -3.39
N LEU A 159 12.10 0.97 -3.95
CA LEU A 159 12.09 1.18 -5.40
C LEU A 159 13.53 1.07 -5.91
N VAL A 160 14.02 -0.17 -6.05
CA VAL A 160 15.37 -0.51 -6.57
C VAL A 160 15.44 -0.37 -8.08
#